data_AF-A0A2V9TBE6-F1
#
_entry.id   AF-A0A2V9TBE6-F1
#
_cell.length_a   1.000
_cell.length_b   1.000
_cell.length_c   1.000
_cell.angle_alpha   90.00
_cell.angle_beta   90.00
_cell.angle_gamma   90.00
#
_symmetry.space_group_name_H-M   'P 1'
#
loop_
_entity.id
_entity.type
_entity.pdbx_description
1 polymer ?
#
loop_
_entity_poly.entity_id
_entity_poly.type
_entity_poly.pdbx_seq_one_letter_code
_entity_poly.pdbx_strand_id
1 'polypeptide(L)' 'MQRESNLVAIIRKKLPEFAKACADDTELVLIHQDAFAADYQEDEYALLGMAIKYAGLRGKEVRVIGKNRSTLREEEKIQ' A
#
# COMPACT_ATOMS: atom_id res chain seq x y z
N MET A 1 -4.02 20.26 -8.58
CA MET A 1 -5.26 20.40 -7.79
C MET A 1 -6.31 19.32 -8.06
N GLN A 2 -6.86 19.15 -9.28
CA GLN A 2 -7.97 18.18 -9.48
C GLN A 2 -7.56 16.70 -9.47
N ARG A 3 -6.41 16.36 -10.08
CA ARG A 3 -5.89 14.97 -10.11
C ARG A 3 -5.55 14.46 -8.70
N GLU A 4 -4.98 15.32 -7.86
CA GLU A 4 -4.68 15.01 -6.46
C GLU A 4 -5.97 14.79 -5.66
N SER A 5 -6.96 15.67 -5.83
CA SER A 5 -8.27 15.53 -5.15
C SER A 5 -8.98 14.22 -5.53
N ASN A 6 -8.92 13.84 -6.81
CA ASN A 6 -9.46 12.56 -7.28
C ASN A 6 -8.72 11.36 -6.66
N LEU A 7 -7.39 11.41 -6.59
CA LEU A 7 -6.59 10.37 -5.94
C LEU A 7 -6.95 10.21 -4.46
N VAL A 8 -7.06 11.32 -3.73
CA VAL A 8 -7.47 11.31 -2.32
C VAL A 8 -8.88 10.69 -2.16
N ALA A 9 -9.81 11.04 -3.04
CA ALA A 9 -11.16 10.49 -3.01
C ALA A 9 -11.19 8.98 -3.28
N ILE A 10 -10.42 8.50 -4.25
CA ILE A 10 -10.32 7.07 -4.58
C ILE A 10 -9.72 6.30 -3.40
N ILE A 11 -8.63 6.78 -2.80
CA ILE A 11 -7.98 6.12 -1.67
C ILE A 11 -8.89 6.10 -0.44
N ARG A 12 -9.57 7.19 -0.11
CA ARG A 12 -10.53 7.21 1.01
C ARG A 12 -11.71 6.25 0.79
N LYS A 13 -12.12 6.03 -0.46
CA LYS A 13 -13.22 5.12 -0.81
C LYS A 13 -12.78 3.66 -0.81
N LYS A 14 -11.66 3.33 -1.46
CA LYS A 14 -11.17 1.95 -1.63
C LYS A 14 -10.37 1.44 -0.43
N LEU A 15 -9.67 2.32 0.28
CA LEU A 15 -8.74 1.99 1.36
C LEU A 15 -8.92 2.94 2.56
N PRO A 16 -10.10 2.96 3.19
CA PRO A 16 -10.39 3.90 4.27
C PRO A 16 -9.44 3.76 5.46
N GLU A 17 -9.02 2.53 5.79
CA GLU A 17 -8.10 2.27 6.91
C GLU A 17 -6.67 2.73 6.60
N PHE A 18 -6.19 2.50 5.38
CA PHE A 18 -4.90 3.03 4.92
C PHE A 18 -4.89 4.57 4.97
N ALA A 19 -5.96 5.20 4.50
CA ALA A 19 -6.08 6.66 4.52
C ALA A 19 -6.04 7.24 5.94
N LYS A 20 -6.61 6.52 6.92
CA LYS A 20 -6.53 6.87 8.34
C LYS A 20 -5.12 6.67 8.88
N ALA A 21 -4.49 5.53 8.63
CA ALA A 21 -3.12 5.26 9.07
C ALA A 21 -2.10 6.27 8.51
N CYS A 22 -2.27 6.72 7.26
CA CYS A 22 -1.44 7.79 6.69
C CYS A 22 -1.73 9.19 7.27
N ALA A 23 -2.86 9.38 7.96
CA ALA A 23 -3.21 10.65 8.61
C ALA A 23 -2.66 10.74 10.04
N ASP A 24 -2.30 9.61 10.66
CA ASP A 24 -1.54 9.57 11.91
C ASP A 24 -0.13 10.14 11.75
N ASP A 25 0.52 10.46 12.87
CA ASP A 25 1.84 11.10 12.90
C ASP A 25 2.99 10.13 12.54
N THR A 26 2.69 8.86 12.27
CA THR A 26 3.70 7.85 11.92
C THR A 26 4.43 8.17 10.62
N GLU A 27 5.77 8.19 10.64
CA GLU A 27 6.58 8.56 9.48
C GLU A 27 6.65 7.48 8.40
N LEU A 28 6.49 6.21 8.78
CA LEU A 28 6.60 5.05 7.90
C LEU A 28 5.24 4.36 7.69
N VAL A 29 4.94 4.02 6.45
CA VAL A 29 3.78 3.21 6.06
C VAL A 29 4.26 1.89 5.44
N LEU A 30 3.85 0.79 6.06
CA LEU A 30 4.10 -0.56 5.55
C LEU A 30 2.93 -1.00 4.66
N ILE A 31 3.24 -1.37 3.43
CA ILE A 31 2.26 -1.90 2.46
C ILE A 31 2.62 -3.34 2.14
N HIS A 32 1.69 -4.26 2.35
CA HIS A 32 1.85 -5.63 1.88
C HIS A 32 1.41 -5.73 0.42
N GLN A 33 2.22 -6.36 -0.45
CA GLN A 33 1.89 -6.50 -1.89
C GLN A 33 0.56 -7.23 -2.10
N ASP A 34 0.33 -8.33 -1.40
CA ASP A 34 -0.90 -9.14 -1.49
C ASP A 34 -2.16 -8.41 -1.03
N ALA A 35 -2.04 -7.30 -0.28
CA ALA A 35 -3.21 -6.49 0.06
C ALA A 35 -3.77 -5.72 -1.14
N PHE A 36 -2.99 -5.63 -2.23
CA PHE A 36 -3.29 -4.83 -3.41
C PHE A 36 -3.27 -5.59 -4.72
N ALA A 37 -2.67 -6.78 -4.79
CA ALA A 37 -2.45 -7.54 -6.02
C ALA A 37 -2.69 -9.04 -5.80
N ALA A 38 -3.85 -9.38 -5.25
CA ALA A 38 -4.18 -10.78 -4.97
C ALA A 38 -4.51 -11.54 -6.27
N ASP A 39 -5.12 -10.85 -7.24
CA ASP A 39 -5.61 -11.42 -8.50
C ASP A 39 -4.87 -10.90 -9.74
N TYR A 40 -3.75 -10.19 -9.54
CA TYR A 40 -2.85 -9.69 -10.60
C TYR A 40 -3.55 -8.76 -11.62
N GLN A 41 -4.62 -8.07 -11.21
CA GLN A 41 -5.42 -7.23 -12.12
C GLN A 41 -4.78 -5.85 -12.36
N GLU A 42 -5.06 -5.23 -13.50
CA GLU A 42 -4.51 -3.90 -13.82
C GLU A 42 -4.97 -2.82 -12.81
N ASP A 43 -6.24 -2.89 -12.38
CA ASP A 43 -6.81 -1.99 -11.38
C ASP A 43 -6.13 -2.11 -10.00
N GLU A 44 -5.64 -3.29 -9.68
CA GLU A 44 -4.93 -3.64 -8.45
C GLU A 44 -3.52 -3.01 -8.43
N TYR A 45 -2.77 -3.15 -9.53
CA TYR A 45 -1.49 -2.46 -9.69
C TYR A 45 -1.65 -0.93 -9.68
N ALA A 46 -2.71 -0.42 -10.32
CA ALA A 46 -3.03 0.99 -10.29
C ALA A 46 -3.34 1.45 -8.86
N LEU A 47 -4.06 0.66 -8.08
CA LEU A 47 -4.39 0.96 -6.69
C LEU A 47 -3.14 1.01 -5.79
N LEU A 48 -2.20 0.08 -5.97
CA LEU A 48 -0.91 0.11 -5.28
C LEU A 48 -0.13 1.40 -5.59
N GLY A 49 -0.06 1.78 -6.87
CA GLY A 49 0.58 3.02 -7.29
C GLY A 49 -0.09 4.27 -6.69
N MET A 50 -1.43 4.28 -6.63
CA MET A 50 -2.18 5.37 -5.99
C MET A 50 -1.90 5.45 -4.47
N ALA A 51 -1.77 4.32 -3.79
CA ALA A 51 -1.47 4.27 -2.36
C ALA A 51 -0.08 4.83 -2.04
N ILE A 52 0.93 4.43 -2.82
CA ILE A 52 2.30 4.98 -2.72
C ILE A 52 2.28 6.50 -2.96
N LYS A 53 1.56 6.95 -4.00
CA LYS A 53 1.48 8.39 -4.30
C LYS A 53 0.78 9.18 -3.19
N TYR A 54 -0.28 8.62 -2.60
CA TYR A 54 -0.99 9.24 -1.48
C TYR A 54 -0.10 9.39 -0.25
N ALA A 55 0.62 8.33 0.13
CA ALA A 55 1.52 8.35 1.27
C ALA A 55 2.66 9.36 1.06
N GLY A 56 3.24 9.44 -0.15
CA GLY A 56 4.22 10.46 -0.50
C GLY A 56 3.69 11.90 -0.41
N LEU A 57 2.42 12.15 -0.79
CA LEU A 57 1.78 13.46 -0.61
C LEU A 57 1.58 13.82 0.87
N ARG A 58 1.57 12.83 1.76
CA ARG A 58 1.51 13.01 3.22
C ARG A 58 2.90 13.06 3.87
N GLY A 59 3.96 13.07 3.06
CA GLY A 59 5.35 13.10 3.55
C GLY A 59 5.78 11.81 4.24
N LYS A 60 5.11 10.69 3.98
CA LYS A 60 5.42 9.40 4.60
C LYS A 60 6.44 8.62 3.78
N GLU A 61 7.36 7.95 4.46
CA GLU A 61 8.17 6.90 3.87
C GLU A 61 7.29 5.66 3.62
N VAL A 62 7.45 5.04 2.45
CA VAL A 62 6.65 3.87 2.07
C VAL A 62 7.57 2.68 1.90
N ARG A 63 7.27 1.60 2.64
CA ARG A 63 7.96 0.32 2.49
C ARG A 63 6.98 -0.75 2.05
N VAL A 64 7.21 -1.25 0.83
CA VAL A 64 6.42 -2.33 0.26
C VAL A 64 7.08 -3.66 0.60
N ILE A 65 6.36 -4.53 1.29
CA ILE A 65 6.81 -5.88 1.68
C ILE A 65 6.13 -6.92 0.79
N GLY A 66 6.94 -7.81 0.21
CA GLY A 66 6.49 -8.93 -0.63
C GLY A 66 6.70 -10.30 0.01
N LYS A 67 7.09 -10.37 1.29
CA LYS A 67 7.28 -11.65 2.00
C LYS A 67 6.00 -12.06 2.70
N ASN A 68 5.38 -13.13 2.20
CA ASN A 68 4.32 -13.83 2.91
C ASN A 68 4.89 -14.65 4.08
N ARG A 69 4.06 -14.95 5.07
CA ARG A 69 4.32 -16.01 6.07
C ARG A 69 4.57 -17.38 5.39
N SER A 70 4.10 -17.55 4.16
CA SER A 70 4.36 -18.72 3.31
C SER A 70 5.81 -18.75 2.77
N THR A 71 6.37 -17.60 2.35
CA THR A 71 7.75 -17.51 1.84
C THR A 71 8.80 -17.64 2.95
N LEU A 72 8.47 -17.17 4.17
CA LEU A 72 9.29 -17.39 5.37
C LEU A 72 9.44 -18.88 5.71
N ARG A 73 8.43 -19.70 5.41
CA ARG A 73 8.45 -21.15 5.68
C ARG A 73 9.33 -21.95 4.71
N GLU A 74 9.61 -21.41 3.53
CA GLU A 74 10.55 -22.03 2.58
C GLU A 74 12.01 -21.70 2.91
N GLU A 75 12.29 -20.50 3.44
CA GLU A 75 13.64 -20.13 3.91
C GLU A 75 14.05 -20.90 5.19
N GLU A 76 13.12 -21.24 6.09
CA GLU A 76 13.41 -22.06 7.29
C GLU A 76 13.62 -23.55 7.01
N LYS A 77 13.32 -24.05 5.81
CA LYS A 77 13.57 -25.46 5.43
C LYS A 77 14.97 -25.71 4.85
N ILE A 78 15.78 -24.67 4.74
CA ILE A 78 17.13 -24.73 4.18
C ILE A 78 18.12 -24.19 5.21
N GLN A 79 18.15 -24.79 6.41
CA GLN A 79 19.30 -24.76 7.32
C GLN A 79 19.42 -26.11 8.03
#